data_AF-A0A4S3IXW1-F1
#
_entry.id   AF-A0A4S3IXW1-F1
#
_cell.length_a   1.000
_cell.length_b   1.000
_cell.length_c   1.000
_cell.angle_alpha   90.00
_cell.angle_beta   90.00
_cell.angle_gamma   90.00
#
_symmetry.space_group_name_H-M   'P 1'
#
loop_
_entity.id
_entity.type
_entity.pdbx_description
1 polymer ?
#
loop_
_entity_poly.entity_id
_entity_poly.type
_entity_poly.pdbx_seq_one_letter_code
_entity_poly.pdbx_strand_id
1 'polypeptide(L)'
;MYEVSVEPMPVLLVSSDLMKLFAKTNDADSWMTHAKALSQLTEIRGCDRYVDEFDFTLLKASRGLIVMYSLFSGRPCYLASKEWHFVMKGHVNTGLEFGFDRLVEDFFAYFTFAPSLIHEFYSFKEADPTDPATQQKISNIVTRALILLDKVSAWYECFARTVPLPYEVLSSTGDTVFPVVLEYSDVNSGTIFCSYYSYTMLLHEILKTCGHPGNHAAMIVYFRDLICMSVEYNTRGILGPYRMGFSLRAVYETADPITMEWLKGWLERLSKVYAVVHPQNYR
;
A
#
# COMPACT_ATOMS: atom_id res chain seq x y z
N MET A 1 -20.45 -15.03 25.56
CA MET A 1 -20.28 -16.24 24.73
C MET A 1 -19.60 -15.75 23.46
N TYR A 2 -18.28 -15.91 23.37
CA TYR A 2 -17.52 -15.43 22.21
C TYR A 2 -17.59 -16.51 21.14
N GLU A 3 -18.30 -16.22 20.04
CA GLU A 3 -18.20 -17.00 18.82
C GLU A 3 -16.80 -16.76 18.23
N VAL A 4 -15.96 -17.79 18.34
CA VAL A 4 -14.70 -17.86 17.61
C VAL A 4 -15.08 -18.09 16.15
N SER A 5 -15.06 -17.00 15.37
CA SER A 5 -15.14 -17.10 13.91
C SER A 5 -13.97 -17.95 13.42
N VAL A 6 -14.27 -19.15 12.93
CA VAL A 6 -13.29 -20.07 12.36
C VAL A 6 -12.93 -19.54 10.98
N GLU A 7 -11.76 -18.89 10.86
CA GLU A 7 -11.22 -18.50 9.56
C GLU A 7 -11.05 -19.75 8.67
N PRO A 8 -11.44 -19.69 7.38
CA PRO A 8 -11.34 -20.84 6.50
C PRO A 8 -9.86 -21.23 6.25
N MET A 9 -9.59 -22.53 6.20
CA MET A 9 -8.25 -23.16 6.09
C MET A 9 -7.26 -22.55 5.06
N PRO A 10 -7.68 -22.01 3.89
CA PRO A 10 -6.79 -21.31 2.97
C PRO A 10 -6.18 -20.02 3.54
N VAL A 11 -6.93 -19.29 4.37
CA VAL A 11 -6.47 -18.08 5.07
C VAL A 11 -5.38 -18.44 6.08
N LEU A 12 -5.49 -19.61 6.74
CA LEU A 12 -4.51 -20.10 7.70
C LEU A 12 -3.17 -20.50 7.07
N LEU A 13 -3.16 -21.04 5.86
CA LEU A 13 -1.92 -21.41 5.14
C LEU A 13 -1.18 -20.18 4.62
N VAL A 14 -1.88 -19.22 4.02
CA VAL A 14 -1.30 -17.93 3.60
C VAL A 14 -0.88 -17.11 4.83
N SER A 15 -1.69 -17.15 5.90
CA SER A 15 -1.32 -16.62 7.21
C SER A 15 -0.04 -17.29 7.74
N SER A 16 0.18 -18.59 7.58
CA SER A 16 1.41 -19.24 8.07
C SER A 16 2.69 -18.81 7.33
N ASP A 17 2.63 -18.53 6.03
CA ASP A 17 3.77 -18.02 5.26
C ASP A 17 3.94 -16.50 5.38
N LEU A 18 2.84 -15.74 5.55
CA LEU A 18 2.86 -14.34 6.04
C LEU A 18 3.47 -14.28 7.45
N MET A 19 3.13 -15.22 8.34
CA MET A 19 3.66 -15.31 9.69
C MET A 19 5.16 -15.59 9.66
N LYS A 20 5.65 -16.48 8.78
CA LYS A 20 7.09 -16.70 8.56
C LYS A 20 7.78 -15.48 7.93
N LEU A 21 7.09 -14.70 7.10
CA LEU A 21 7.56 -13.40 6.56
C LEU A 21 7.98 -12.43 7.68
N PHE A 22 7.34 -12.56 8.85
CA PHE A 22 7.45 -11.66 9.98
C PHE A 22 8.05 -12.28 11.26
N ALA A 23 8.20 -13.61 11.33
CA ALA A 23 8.68 -14.33 12.50
C ALA A 23 10.20 -14.26 12.72
N LYS A 24 10.99 -13.84 11.71
CA LYS A 24 12.42 -13.58 11.91
C LYS A 24 12.63 -12.15 12.41
N THR A 25 12.67 -11.99 13.72
CA THR A 25 12.86 -10.70 14.42
C THR A 25 14.27 -10.10 14.27
N ASN A 26 15.22 -10.84 13.67
CA ASN A 26 16.64 -10.47 13.66
C ASN A 26 17.21 -10.19 12.26
N ASP A 27 16.41 -10.32 11.20
CA ASP A 27 16.86 -10.11 9.82
C ASP A 27 15.86 -9.23 9.06
N ALA A 28 16.24 -7.96 8.95
CA ALA A 28 15.42 -6.92 8.38
C ALA A 28 15.24 -7.08 6.85
N ASP A 29 16.09 -7.87 6.19
CA ASP A 29 16.01 -8.21 4.75
C ASP A 29 15.18 -9.49 4.48
N SER A 30 14.79 -10.21 5.53
CA SER A 30 14.08 -11.48 5.41
C SER A 30 12.74 -11.32 4.67
N TRP A 31 12.00 -10.24 4.93
CA TRP A 31 10.71 -10.00 4.27
C TRP A 31 10.88 -9.77 2.76
N MET A 32 11.92 -9.04 2.34
CA MET A 32 12.19 -8.75 0.93
C MET A 32 12.55 -10.04 0.18
N THR A 33 13.29 -10.92 0.84
CA THR A 33 13.61 -12.26 0.32
C THR A 33 12.35 -13.09 0.11
N HIS A 34 11.41 -13.07 1.05
CA HIS A 34 10.14 -13.78 0.90
C HIS A 34 9.22 -13.15 -0.15
N ALA A 35 9.09 -11.82 -0.17
CA ALA A 35 8.29 -11.11 -1.16
C ALA A 35 8.82 -11.34 -2.58
N LYS A 36 10.16 -11.38 -2.74
CA LYS A 36 10.83 -11.79 -3.98
C LYS A 36 10.47 -13.22 -4.36
N ALA A 37 10.62 -14.18 -3.44
CA ALA A 37 10.33 -15.59 -3.73
C ALA A 37 8.86 -15.80 -4.14
N LEU A 38 7.93 -15.16 -3.44
CA LEU A 38 6.51 -15.19 -3.74
C LEU A 38 6.19 -14.56 -5.10
N SER A 39 6.81 -13.41 -5.40
CA SER A 39 6.71 -12.73 -6.69
C SER A 39 7.17 -13.64 -7.82
N GLN A 40 8.36 -14.25 -7.70
CA GLN A 40 8.92 -15.16 -8.70
C GLN A 40 8.09 -16.43 -8.87
N LEU A 41 7.60 -17.03 -7.78
CA LEU A 41 6.75 -18.21 -7.84
C LEU A 41 5.45 -17.92 -8.58
N THR A 42 4.80 -16.81 -8.25
CA THR A 42 3.55 -16.37 -8.89
C THR A 42 3.77 -16.09 -10.38
N GLU A 43 4.87 -15.43 -10.74
CA GLU A 43 5.24 -15.13 -12.13
C GLU A 43 5.52 -16.40 -12.95
N ILE A 44 6.33 -17.32 -12.41
CA ILE A 44 6.67 -18.60 -13.06
C ILE A 44 5.44 -19.48 -13.23
N ARG A 45 4.54 -19.48 -12.24
CA ARG A 45 3.27 -20.22 -12.33
C ARG A 45 2.44 -19.74 -13.52
N GLY A 46 2.46 -18.43 -13.81
CA GLY A 46 1.77 -17.82 -14.93
C GLY A 46 0.26 -17.68 -14.73
N CYS A 47 -0.36 -16.81 -15.55
CA CYS A 47 -1.78 -16.46 -15.44
C CYS A 47 -2.73 -17.65 -15.68
N ASP A 48 -2.38 -18.56 -16.59
CA ASP A 48 -3.23 -19.71 -16.98
C ASP A 48 -3.41 -20.78 -15.89
N ARG A 49 -2.70 -20.64 -14.77
CA ARG A 49 -2.69 -21.60 -13.66
C ARG A 49 -3.47 -21.12 -12.44
N TYR A 50 -4.24 -20.05 -12.58
CA TYR A 50 -5.18 -19.55 -11.58
C TYR A 50 -6.60 -19.85 -12.05
N VAL A 51 -7.08 -21.05 -11.72
CA VAL A 51 -8.31 -21.61 -12.32
C VAL A 51 -9.38 -21.96 -11.30
N ASP A 52 -9.02 -22.06 -10.02
CA ASP A 52 -9.94 -22.40 -8.93
C ASP A 52 -9.91 -21.35 -7.81
N GLU A 53 -10.89 -21.42 -6.90
CA GLU A 53 -11.06 -20.48 -5.80
C GLU A 53 -9.80 -20.36 -4.94
N PHE A 54 -9.13 -21.49 -4.66
CA PHE A 54 -7.93 -21.50 -3.82
C PHE A 54 -6.80 -20.69 -4.47
N ASP A 55 -6.56 -20.91 -5.77
CA ASP A 55 -5.55 -20.18 -6.52
C ASP A 55 -5.87 -18.67 -6.54
N PHE A 56 -7.13 -18.28 -6.78
CA PHE A 56 -7.53 -16.87 -6.75
C PHE A 56 -7.33 -16.24 -5.38
N THR A 57 -7.72 -16.93 -4.31
CA THR A 57 -7.50 -16.46 -2.92
C THR A 57 -6.01 -16.26 -2.65
N LEU A 58 -5.16 -17.20 -3.08
CA LEU A 58 -3.71 -17.10 -2.91
C LEU A 58 -3.12 -15.89 -3.66
N LEU A 59 -3.54 -15.65 -4.91
CA LEU A 59 -3.11 -14.48 -5.69
C LEU A 59 -3.53 -13.18 -5.00
N LYS A 60 -4.77 -13.09 -4.53
CA LYS A 60 -5.29 -11.86 -3.92
C LYS A 60 -4.67 -11.56 -2.55
N ALA A 61 -4.32 -12.58 -1.80
CA ALA A 61 -3.59 -12.42 -0.54
C ALA A 61 -2.12 -12.02 -0.77
N SER A 62 -1.50 -12.48 -1.87
CA SER A 62 -0.09 -12.24 -2.15
C SER A 62 0.20 -10.95 -2.92
N ARG A 63 -0.72 -10.47 -3.77
CA ARG A 63 -0.48 -9.33 -4.68
C ARG A 63 0.02 -8.06 -4.01
N GLY A 64 -0.41 -7.76 -2.78
CA GLY A 64 0.08 -6.61 -2.03
C GLY A 64 1.60 -6.68 -1.78
N LEU A 65 2.10 -7.87 -1.42
CA LEU A 65 3.54 -8.12 -1.26
C LEU A 65 4.29 -8.04 -2.58
N ILE A 66 3.68 -8.50 -3.68
CA ILE A 66 4.29 -8.47 -5.01
C ILE A 66 4.45 -7.02 -5.49
N VAL A 67 3.41 -6.20 -5.34
CA VAL A 67 3.48 -4.77 -5.68
C VAL A 67 4.51 -4.06 -4.79
N MET A 68 4.51 -4.32 -3.48
CA MET A 68 5.54 -3.77 -2.58
C MET A 68 6.95 -4.22 -2.98
N TYR A 69 7.16 -5.51 -3.29
CA TYR A 69 8.46 -6.01 -3.76
C TYR A 69 8.94 -5.25 -4.99
N SER A 70 8.09 -5.10 -6.02
CA SER A 70 8.42 -4.30 -7.21
C SER A 70 8.78 -2.88 -6.83
N LEU A 71 7.96 -2.22 -6.01
CA LEU A 71 8.19 -0.86 -5.55
C LEU A 71 9.58 -0.68 -4.94
N PHE A 72 9.95 -1.54 -3.99
CA PHE A 72 11.17 -1.38 -3.21
C PHE A 72 12.43 -1.93 -3.88
N SER A 73 12.30 -2.90 -4.79
CA SER A 73 13.45 -3.51 -5.45
C SER A 73 13.87 -2.83 -6.75
N GLY A 74 13.13 -1.80 -7.19
CA GLY A 74 13.36 -1.17 -8.50
C GLY A 74 12.94 -2.05 -9.69
N ARG A 75 12.22 -3.15 -9.45
CA ARG A 75 11.81 -4.11 -10.48
C ARG A 75 10.45 -3.73 -11.07
N PRO A 76 10.23 -3.93 -12.38
CA PRO A 76 8.89 -3.82 -12.96
C PRO A 76 7.87 -4.69 -12.23
N CYS A 77 6.63 -4.21 -12.13
CA CYS A 77 5.52 -4.99 -11.57
C CYS A 77 4.81 -5.71 -12.71
N TYR A 78 5.03 -7.02 -12.87
CA TYR A 78 4.37 -7.78 -13.92
C TYR A 78 2.84 -7.84 -13.75
N LEU A 79 2.33 -7.67 -12.51
CA LEU A 79 0.90 -7.60 -12.24
C LEU A 79 0.22 -6.38 -12.88
N ALA A 80 0.97 -5.43 -13.43
CA ALA A 80 0.44 -4.31 -14.20
C ALA A 80 -0.04 -4.70 -15.62
N SER A 81 0.18 -5.95 -16.05
CA SER A 81 -0.26 -6.42 -17.36
C SER A 81 -1.77 -6.68 -17.42
N LYS A 82 -2.34 -6.64 -18.63
CA LYS A 82 -3.77 -6.87 -18.86
C LYS A 82 -4.19 -8.29 -18.48
N GLU A 83 -3.32 -9.26 -18.73
CA GLU A 83 -3.53 -10.67 -18.43
C GLU A 83 -3.67 -10.87 -16.91
N TRP A 84 -2.78 -10.25 -16.12
CA TRP A 84 -2.87 -10.31 -14.66
C TRP A 84 -4.06 -9.54 -14.10
N HIS A 85 -4.43 -8.40 -14.69
CA HIS A 85 -5.65 -7.69 -14.32
C HIS A 85 -6.91 -8.53 -14.58
N PHE A 86 -6.93 -9.28 -15.69
CA PHE A 86 -8.02 -10.19 -16.00
C PHE A 86 -8.15 -11.30 -14.94
N VAL A 87 -7.03 -11.95 -14.57
CA VAL A 87 -7.03 -13.00 -13.54
C VAL A 87 -7.47 -12.46 -12.18
N MET A 88 -6.94 -11.32 -11.73
CA MET A 88 -7.32 -10.73 -10.44
C MET A 88 -8.82 -10.40 -10.36
N LYS A 89 -9.41 -9.94 -11.46
CA LYS A 89 -10.83 -9.62 -11.57
C LYS A 89 -11.73 -10.82 -11.84
N GLY A 90 -11.16 -11.97 -12.21
CA GLY A 90 -11.91 -13.14 -12.69
C GLY A 90 -12.71 -13.88 -11.63
N HIS A 91 -12.44 -13.65 -10.35
CA HIS A 91 -13.13 -14.30 -9.23
C HIS A 91 -13.61 -13.28 -8.19
N VAL A 92 -14.85 -13.44 -7.72
CA VAL A 92 -15.44 -12.61 -6.65
C VAL A 92 -14.79 -12.97 -5.31
N ASN A 93 -14.53 -11.99 -4.45
CA ASN A 93 -14.06 -12.27 -3.09
C ASN A 93 -15.22 -12.85 -2.27
N THR A 94 -15.11 -14.11 -1.87
CA THR A 94 -16.08 -14.73 -0.96
C THR A 94 -15.99 -14.04 0.41
N GLY A 95 -17.14 -13.64 0.96
CA GLY A 95 -17.22 -12.95 2.27
C GLY A 95 -17.13 -11.42 2.25
N LEU A 96 -17.07 -10.78 1.07
CA LEU A 96 -17.22 -9.33 0.93
C LEU A 96 -18.62 -8.97 0.42
N GLU A 97 -19.15 -7.82 0.84
CA GLU A 97 -20.44 -7.32 0.32
C GLU A 97 -20.36 -7.07 -1.20
N PHE A 98 -21.45 -7.35 -1.89
CA PHE A 98 -21.55 -7.22 -3.35
C PHE A 98 -21.25 -5.78 -3.79
N GLY A 99 -20.21 -5.60 -4.61
CA GLY A 99 -19.77 -4.28 -5.09
C GLY A 99 -18.53 -3.75 -4.38
N PHE A 100 -18.33 -4.08 -3.09
CA PHE A 100 -17.07 -3.77 -2.39
C PHE A 100 -15.91 -4.58 -2.96
N ASP A 101 -16.15 -5.85 -3.29
CA ASP A 101 -15.18 -6.73 -3.93
C ASP A 101 -14.64 -6.14 -5.23
N ARG A 102 -15.52 -5.67 -6.12
CA ARG A 102 -15.15 -5.08 -7.41
C ARG A 102 -14.36 -3.80 -7.23
N LEU A 103 -14.75 -2.96 -6.27
CA LEU A 103 -14.02 -1.73 -5.96
C LEU A 103 -12.60 -2.04 -5.48
N VAL A 104 -12.41 -3.07 -4.64
CA VAL A 104 -11.08 -3.52 -4.23
C VAL A 104 -10.26 -3.97 -5.45
N GLU A 105 -10.84 -4.76 -6.35
CA GLU A 105 -10.14 -5.22 -7.56
C GLU A 105 -9.75 -4.08 -8.51
N ASP A 106 -10.63 -3.08 -8.69
CA ASP A 106 -10.35 -1.89 -9.50
C ASP A 106 -9.24 -1.05 -8.88
N PHE A 107 -9.23 -0.89 -7.55
CA PHE A 107 -8.16 -0.19 -6.84
C PHE A 107 -6.82 -0.90 -7.02
N PHE A 108 -6.76 -2.22 -6.82
CA PHE A 108 -5.53 -2.99 -7.00
C PHE A 108 -5.00 -2.88 -8.43
N ALA A 109 -5.86 -2.85 -9.44
CA ALA A 109 -5.45 -2.63 -10.82
C ALA A 109 -4.72 -1.28 -10.99
N TYR A 110 -5.22 -0.20 -10.40
CA TYR A 110 -4.50 1.08 -10.39
C TYR A 110 -3.19 1.01 -9.60
N PHE A 111 -3.24 0.35 -8.44
CA PHE A 111 -2.10 0.22 -7.54
C PHE A 111 -0.91 -0.52 -8.17
N THR A 112 -1.16 -1.47 -9.07
CA THR A 112 -0.09 -2.18 -9.80
C THR A 112 0.79 -1.27 -10.66
N PHE A 113 0.33 -0.07 -11.03
CA PHE A 113 1.13 0.91 -11.78
C PHE A 113 2.05 1.75 -10.89
N ALA A 114 1.83 1.76 -9.57
CA ALA A 114 2.61 2.57 -8.62
C ALA A 114 4.13 2.36 -8.72
N PRO A 115 4.65 1.11 -8.80
CA PRO A 115 6.09 0.89 -8.90
C PRO A 115 6.72 1.60 -10.10
N SER A 116 6.11 1.50 -11.29
CA SER A 116 6.64 2.12 -12.51
C SER A 116 6.76 3.64 -12.39
N LEU A 117 5.74 4.30 -11.83
CA LEU A 117 5.74 5.74 -11.61
C LEU A 117 6.84 6.14 -10.62
N ILE A 118 6.96 5.41 -9.53
CA ILE A 118 7.89 5.75 -8.45
C ILE A 118 9.34 5.50 -8.88
N HIS A 119 9.62 4.44 -9.64
CA HIS A 119 10.96 4.20 -10.19
C HIS A 119 11.37 5.28 -11.19
N GLU A 120 10.46 5.66 -12.09
CA GLU A 120 10.71 6.78 -13.01
C GLU A 120 10.92 8.08 -12.24
N PHE A 121 10.11 8.33 -11.22
CA PHE A 121 10.24 9.50 -10.35
C PHE A 121 11.62 9.60 -9.70
N TYR A 122 12.13 8.52 -9.09
CA TYR A 122 13.48 8.52 -8.51
C TYR A 122 14.57 8.72 -9.57
N SER A 123 14.39 8.22 -10.79
CA SER A 123 15.35 8.45 -11.88
C SER A 123 15.49 9.92 -12.28
N PHE A 124 14.51 10.78 -11.94
CA PHE A 124 14.55 12.21 -12.25
C PHE A 124 15.20 13.07 -11.16
N LYS A 125 15.19 12.61 -9.89
CA LYS A 125 15.79 13.38 -8.79
C LYS A 125 17.29 13.66 -9.00
N GLU A 126 17.95 12.85 -9.82
CA GLU A 126 19.38 12.94 -10.13
C GLU A 126 19.67 13.41 -11.57
N ALA A 127 18.65 13.69 -12.38
CA ALA A 127 18.79 14.04 -13.79
C ALA A 127 18.88 15.56 -14.02
N ASP A 128 19.54 15.98 -15.11
CA ASP A 128 19.61 17.39 -15.51
C ASP A 128 18.24 17.86 -16.05
N PRO A 129 17.56 18.81 -15.39
CA PRO A 129 16.24 19.27 -15.80
C PRO A 129 16.25 20.07 -17.12
N THR A 130 17.42 20.48 -17.60
CA THR A 130 17.57 21.22 -18.87
C THR A 130 17.70 20.31 -20.09
N ASP A 131 17.96 19.01 -19.89
CA ASP A 131 18.04 18.03 -20.97
C ASP A 131 16.66 17.75 -21.59
N PRO A 132 16.49 17.91 -22.92
CA PRO A 132 15.23 17.64 -23.60
C PRO A 132 14.69 16.23 -23.38
N ALA A 133 15.55 15.21 -23.24
CA ALA A 133 15.09 13.86 -22.97
C ALA A 133 14.50 13.73 -21.56
N THR A 134 15.10 14.40 -20.57
CA THR A 134 14.58 14.51 -19.21
C THR A 134 13.26 15.25 -19.17
N GLN A 135 13.12 16.37 -19.91
CA GLN A 135 11.85 17.10 -20.01
C GLN A 135 10.72 16.26 -20.63
N GLN A 136 11.01 15.47 -21.67
CA GLN A 136 10.02 14.57 -22.26
C GLN A 136 9.57 13.50 -21.25
N LYS A 137 10.50 12.94 -20.48
CA LYS A 137 10.16 11.96 -19.44
C LYS A 137 9.33 12.58 -18.31
N ILE A 138 9.65 13.80 -17.89
CA ILE A 138 8.86 14.57 -16.92
C ILE A 138 7.43 14.81 -17.44
N SER A 139 7.28 15.22 -18.70
CA SER A 139 5.95 15.41 -19.30
C SER A 139 5.13 14.11 -19.32
N ASN A 140 5.78 12.99 -19.65
CA ASN A 140 5.14 11.68 -19.67
C ASN A 140 4.69 11.21 -18.28
N ILE A 141 5.53 11.37 -17.25
CA ILE A 141 5.16 10.97 -15.89
C ILE A 141 4.03 11.86 -15.34
N VAL A 142 4.06 13.17 -15.59
CA VAL A 142 3.01 14.10 -15.17
C VAL A 142 1.67 13.70 -15.80
N THR A 143 1.65 13.43 -17.10
CA THR A 143 0.43 13.00 -17.80
C THR A 143 -0.15 11.72 -17.19
N ARG A 144 0.70 10.72 -16.91
CA ARG A 144 0.27 9.46 -16.30
C ARG A 144 -0.20 9.65 -14.86
N ALA A 145 0.48 10.49 -14.08
CA ALA A 145 0.11 10.78 -12.70
C ALA A 145 -1.26 11.47 -12.63
N LEU A 146 -1.54 12.44 -13.51
CA LEU A 146 -2.86 13.08 -13.61
C LEU A 146 -3.97 12.08 -13.98
N ILE A 147 -3.75 11.25 -15.01
CA ILE A 147 -4.72 10.22 -15.41
C ILE A 147 -5.02 9.26 -14.25
N LEU A 148 -4.00 8.87 -13.49
CA LEU A 148 -4.18 7.98 -12.34
C LEU A 148 -4.85 8.69 -11.17
N LEU A 149 -4.54 9.96 -10.92
CA LEU A 149 -5.19 10.76 -9.89
C LEU A 149 -6.69 10.90 -10.16
N ASP A 150 -7.08 11.15 -11.42
CA ASP A 150 -8.50 11.21 -11.83
C ASP A 150 -9.21 9.89 -11.59
N LYS A 151 -8.59 8.76 -12.00
CA LYS A 151 -9.14 7.41 -11.83
C LYS A 151 -9.31 7.05 -10.36
N VAL A 152 -8.29 7.31 -9.55
CA VAL A 152 -8.27 6.97 -8.12
C VAL A 152 -9.24 7.87 -7.34
N SER A 153 -9.40 9.13 -7.73
CA SER A 153 -10.41 10.02 -7.15
C SER A 153 -11.83 9.60 -7.51
N ALA A 154 -12.10 9.25 -8.77
CA ALA A 154 -13.41 8.74 -9.19
C ALA A 154 -13.74 7.40 -8.51
N TRP A 155 -12.74 6.54 -8.33
CA TRP A 155 -12.89 5.31 -7.56
C TRP A 155 -13.24 5.59 -6.09
N TYR A 156 -12.57 6.56 -5.45
CA TYR A 156 -12.82 6.91 -4.06
C TYR A 156 -14.24 7.41 -3.82
N GLU A 157 -14.79 8.21 -4.73
CA GLU A 157 -16.19 8.65 -4.66
C GLU A 157 -17.19 7.50 -4.62
N CYS A 158 -16.92 6.42 -5.36
CA CYS A 158 -17.73 5.20 -5.33
C CYS A 158 -17.49 4.41 -4.03
N PHE A 159 -16.23 4.30 -3.61
CA PHE A 159 -15.82 3.60 -2.41
C PHE A 159 -16.43 4.21 -1.13
N ALA A 160 -16.34 5.52 -0.98
CA ALA A 160 -16.85 6.28 0.16
C ALA A 160 -18.39 6.22 0.33
N ARG A 161 -19.13 5.83 -0.73
CA ARG A 161 -20.58 5.57 -0.65
C ARG A 161 -20.92 4.14 -0.26
N THR A 162 -19.96 3.22 -0.42
CA THR A 162 -20.15 1.80 -0.18
C THR A 162 -19.67 1.40 1.21
N VAL A 163 -18.62 2.08 1.71
CA VAL A 163 -17.97 1.78 2.98
C VAL A 163 -18.17 2.95 3.94
N PRO A 164 -18.53 2.70 5.22
CA PRO A 164 -18.59 3.75 6.22
C PRO A 164 -17.27 4.54 6.28
N LEU A 165 -17.37 5.87 6.24
CA LEU A 165 -16.21 6.73 6.41
C LEU A 165 -15.61 6.55 7.81
N PRO A 166 -14.27 6.66 7.95
CA PRO A 166 -13.65 6.67 9.27
C PRO A 166 -14.15 7.87 10.07
N TYR A 167 -14.15 7.71 11.38
CA TYR A 167 -14.49 8.77 12.32
C TYR A 167 -13.35 9.01 13.30
N GLU A 168 -13.29 10.23 13.80
CA GLU A 168 -12.25 10.67 14.72
C GLU A 168 -12.55 10.20 16.16
N VAL A 169 -11.52 9.67 16.82
CA VAL A 169 -11.53 9.31 18.23
C VAL A 169 -10.24 9.82 18.90
N LEU A 170 -10.26 9.97 20.22
CA LEU A 170 -9.05 10.31 20.96
C LEU A 170 -8.08 9.12 20.94
N SER A 171 -6.79 9.41 20.75
CA SER A 171 -5.72 8.41 20.85
C SER A 171 -5.73 7.74 22.22
N SER A 172 -5.66 6.41 22.24
CA SER A 172 -5.55 5.62 23.48
C SER A 172 -4.12 5.55 24.00
N THR A 173 -3.14 5.97 23.18
CA THR A 173 -1.71 5.83 23.48
C THR A 173 -1.07 7.09 24.07
N GLY A 174 -1.85 8.16 24.23
CA GLY A 174 -1.37 9.45 24.72
C GLY A 174 -0.45 10.16 23.71
N ASP A 175 -0.66 9.92 22.43
CA ASP A 175 0.11 10.50 21.34
C ASP A 175 -0.07 12.03 21.31
N THR A 176 1.03 12.77 21.46
CA THR A 176 1.02 14.24 21.48
C THR A 176 1.11 14.87 20.09
N VAL A 177 1.51 14.10 19.08
CA VAL A 177 1.61 14.56 17.69
C VAL A 177 0.29 14.33 16.98
N PHE A 178 -0.32 13.16 17.19
CA PHE A 178 -1.65 12.82 16.67
C PHE A 178 -2.60 12.44 17.82
N PRO A 179 -3.08 13.43 18.60
CA PRO A 179 -3.97 13.17 19.75
C PRO A 179 -5.37 12.70 19.34
N VAL A 180 -5.74 12.93 18.07
CA VAL A 180 -6.96 12.44 17.44
C VAL A 180 -6.55 11.46 16.35
N VAL A 181 -7.15 10.26 16.35
CA VAL A 181 -6.86 9.16 15.44
C VAL A 181 -8.14 8.70 14.74
N LEU A 182 -7.99 7.96 13.64
CA LEU A 182 -9.10 7.44 12.86
C LEU A 182 -9.47 6.02 13.29
N GLU A 183 -10.75 5.82 13.61
CA GLU A 183 -11.35 4.50 13.82
C GLU A 183 -12.15 4.10 12.58
N TYR A 184 -12.10 2.81 12.24
CA TYR A 184 -12.71 2.25 11.03
C TYR A 184 -13.75 1.18 11.39
N SER A 185 -14.69 0.92 10.47
CA SER A 185 -15.67 -0.17 10.60
C SER A 185 -15.01 -1.52 10.82
N ASP A 186 -13.91 -1.76 10.11
CA ASP A 186 -13.13 -2.99 10.14
C ASP A 186 -11.72 -2.76 9.59
N VAL A 187 -10.85 -3.72 9.84
CA VAL A 187 -9.42 -3.68 9.46
C VAL A 187 -9.18 -3.71 7.95
N ASN A 188 -10.08 -4.29 7.15
CA ASN A 188 -9.92 -4.33 5.69
C ASN A 188 -10.23 -2.95 5.12
N SER A 189 -11.33 -2.34 5.54
CA SER A 189 -11.69 -0.97 5.19
C SER A 189 -10.57 0.00 5.55
N GLY A 190 -10.05 -0.07 6.78
CA GLY A 190 -8.91 0.74 7.22
C GLY A 190 -7.65 0.58 6.37
N THR A 191 -7.35 -0.65 5.94
CA THR A 191 -6.20 -0.94 5.05
C THR A 191 -6.39 -0.32 3.66
N ILE A 192 -7.60 -0.41 3.11
CA ILE A 192 -7.91 0.15 1.78
C ILE A 192 -7.90 1.68 1.81
N PHE A 193 -8.47 2.32 2.83
CA PHE A 193 -8.36 3.76 3.04
C PHE A 193 -6.89 4.21 3.13
N CYS A 194 -6.08 3.55 3.96
CA CYS A 194 -4.65 3.86 4.06
C CYS A 194 -3.91 3.71 2.73
N SER A 195 -4.22 2.66 1.98
CA SER A 195 -3.62 2.43 0.66
C SER A 195 -3.99 3.55 -0.33
N TYR A 196 -5.25 4.00 -0.31
CA TYR A 196 -5.73 5.13 -1.10
C TYR A 196 -5.02 6.44 -0.71
N TYR A 197 -4.92 6.76 0.59
CA TYR A 197 -4.23 7.96 1.06
C TYR A 197 -2.77 7.96 0.61
N SER A 198 -2.11 6.81 0.78
CA SER A 198 -0.69 6.62 0.43
C SER A 198 -0.45 6.81 -1.07
N TYR A 199 -1.30 6.19 -1.90
CA TYR A 199 -1.15 6.29 -3.35
C TYR A 199 -1.44 7.71 -3.86
N THR A 200 -2.49 8.34 -3.35
CA THR A 200 -2.87 9.71 -3.73
C THR A 200 -1.81 10.73 -3.29
N MET A 201 -1.25 10.56 -2.09
CA MET A 201 -0.13 11.37 -1.60
C MET A 201 1.09 11.27 -2.51
N LEU A 202 1.48 10.04 -2.91
CA LEU A 202 2.62 9.83 -3.79
C LEU A 202 2.41 10.41 -5.20
N LEU A 203 1.18 10.33 -5.73
CA LEU A 203 0.84 11.01 -7.00
C LEU A 203 0.99 12.53 -6.88
N HIS A 204 0.56 13.13 -5.75
CA HIS A 204 0.76 14.56 -5.51
C HIS A 204 2.23 14.94 -5.31
N GLU A 205 3.04 14.10 -4.68
CA GLU A 205 4.49 14.33 -4.57
C GLU A 205 5.15 14.33 -5.95
N ILE A 206 4.81 13.37 -6.82
CA ILE A 206 5.29 13.35 -8.22
C ILE A 206 4.93 14.67 -8.92
N LEU A 207 3.67 15.08 -8.86
CA LEU A 207 3.21 16.30 -9.53
C LEU A 207 3.90 17.57 -9.00
N LYS A 208 4.06 17.67 -7.67
CA LYS A 208 4.76 18.77 -7.01
C LYS A 208 6.23 18.85 -7.44
N THR A 209 6.96 17.74 -7.37
CA THR A 209 8.38 17.71 -7.72
C THR A 209 8.61 17.99 -9.20
N CYS A 210 7.70 17.57 -10.07
CA CYS A 210 7.73 17.90 -11.50
C CYS A 210 7.31 19.35 -11.81
N GLY A 211 6.99 20.18 -10.81
CA GLY A 211 6.60 21.58 -10.99
C GLY A 211 5.21 21.77 -11.61
N HIS A 212 4.33 20.76 -11.54
CA HIS A 212 2.96 20.89 -12.01
C HIS A 212 2.16 21.84 -11.09
N PRO A 213 1.38 22.79 -11.64
CA PRO A 213 0.61 23.73 -10.84
C PRO A 213 -0.52 23.05 -10.07
N GLY A 214 -0.76 23.49 -8.84
CA GLY A 214 -1.87 23.01 -8.02
C GLY A 214 -1.55 23.03 -6.52
N ASN A 215 -2.51 22.61 -5.69
CA ASN A 215 -2.37 22.55 -4.24
C ASN A 215 -1.64 21.28 -3.76
N HIS A 216 -0.67 20.77 -4.52
CA HIS A 216 -0.05 19.48 -4.26
C HIS A 216 0.63 19.41 -2.89
N ALA A 217 1.34 20.45 -2.48
CA ALA A 217 1.96 20.52 -1.15
C ALA A 217 0.95 20.37 -0.01
N ALA A 218 -0.21 21.01 -0.12
CA ALA A 218 -1.27 20.89 0.89
C ALA A 218 -1.90 19.49 0.88
N MET A 219 -2.11 18.90 -0.30
CA MET A 219 -2.66 17.55 -0.43
C MET A 219 -1.72 16.48 0.13
N ILE A 220 -0.40 16.65 -0.02
CA ILE A 220 0.59 15.75 0.58
C ILE A 220 0.47 15.78 2.10
N VAL A 221 0.44 16.97 2.71
CA VAL A 221 0.26 17.11 4.16
C VAL A 221 -1.06 16.48 4.62
N TYR A 222 -2.15 16.77 3.92
CA TYR A 222 -3.47 16.23 4.23
C TYR A 222 -3.49 14.69 4.26
N PHE A 223 -3.03 14.04 3.19
CA PHE A 223 -3.04 12.57 3.13
C PHE A 223 -2.02 11.93 4.06
N ARG A 224 -0.86 12.55 4.27
CA ARG A 224 0.12 12.11 5.25
C ARG A 224 -0.48 12.07 6.65
N ASP A 225 -1.16 13.14 7.05
CA ASP A 225 -1.77 13.24 8.37
C ASP A 225 -2.88 12.20 8.54
N LEU A 226 -3.71 11.96 7.51
CA LEU A 226 -4.68 10.85 7.53
C LEU A 226 -4.02 9.48 7.71
N ILE A 227 -2.89 9.22 7.05
CA ILE A 227 -2.13 7.96 7.24
C ILE A 227 -1.64 7.86 8.69
N CYS A 228 -1.04 8.93 9.22
CA CYS A 228 -0.51 8.96 10.59
C CYS A 228 -1.62 8.75 11.63
N MET A 229 -2.75 9.43 11.47
CA MET A 229 -3.95 9.25 12.30
C MET A 229 -4.51 7.83 12.22
N SER A 230 -4.19 7.06 11.18
CA SER A 230 -4.65 5.68 11.00
C SER A 230 -3.73 4.62 11.59
N VAL A 231 -2.51 4.99 12.01
CA VAL A 231 -1.49 4.04 12.49
C VAL A 231 -2.00 3.28 13.71
N GLU A 232 -2.59 3.96 14.69
CA GLU A 232 -3.02 3.33 15.94
C GLU A 232 -4.07 2.23 15.71
N TYR A 233 -5.03 2.44 14.81
CA TYR A 233 -6.04 1.43 14.48
C TYR A 233 -5.47 0.29 13.63
N ASN A 234 -4.81 0.63 12.53
CA ASN A 234 -4.43 -0.37 11.52
C ASN A 234 -3.25 -1.24 11.94
N THR A 235 -2.47 -0.81 12.94
CA THR A 235 -1.39 -1.63 13.53
C THR A 235 -1.88 -2.65 14.55
N ARG A 236 -3.18 -2.66 14.90
CA ARG A 236 -3.76 -3.64 15.84
C ARG A 236 -3.67 -5.06 15.26
N GLY A 237 -3.36 -6.01 16.15
CA GLY A 237 -3.28 -7.42 15.82
C GLY A 237 -2.02 -7.82 15.05
N ILE A 238 -1.96 -9.09 14.67
CA ILE A 238 -0.76 -9.71 14.12
C ILE A 238 -0.43 -9.20 12.70
N LEU A 239 -1.43 -8.86 11.89
CA LEU A 239 -1.20 -8.39 10.52
C LEU A 239 -0.99 -6.87 10.42
N GLY A 240 -0.85 -6.16 11.55
CA GLY A 240 -0.77 -4.70 11.57
C GLY A 240 0.35 -4.13 10.69
N PRO A 241 1.60 -4.58 10.85
CA PRO A 241 2.71 -4.08 10.02
C PRO A 241 2.63 -4.48 8.55
N TYR A 242 2.01 -5.61 8.23
CA TYR A 242 1.70 -5.95 6.84
C TYR A 242 0.76 -4.93 6.21
N ARG A 243 -0.30 -4.54 6.93
CA ARG A 243 -1.29 -3.56 6.45
C ARG A 243 -0.72 -2.15 6.30
N MET A 244 0.22 -1.78 7.17
CA MET A 244 0.75 -0.42 7.24
C MET A 244 2.11 -0.22 6.56
N GLY A 245 2.83 -1.29 6.18
CA GLY A 245 4.19 -1.18 5.64
C GLY A 245 4.32 -0.21 4.46
N PHE A 246 3.43 -0.33 3.47
CA PHE A 246 3.42 0.60 2.33
C PHE A 246 3.12 2.04 2.76
N SER A 247 2.12 2.24 3.61
CA SER A 247 1.69 3.57 4.04
C SER A 247 2.74 4.28 4.89
N LEU A 248 3.38 3.57 5.80
CA LEU A 248 4.48 4.11 6.61
C LEU A 248 5.69 4.48 5.74
N ARG A 249 5.98 3.72 4.67
CA ARG A 249 6.99 4.14 3.70
C ARG A 249 6.60 5.40 2.98
N ALA A 250 5.37 5.48 2.48
CA ALA A 250 4.92 6.66 1.76
C ALA A 250 5.05 7.93 2.64
N VAL A 251 4.73 7.81 3.94
CA VAL A 251 4.95 8.87 4.92
C VAL A 251 6.44 9.17 5.07
N TYR A 252 7.31 8.16 5.17
CA TYR A 252 8.76 8.36 5.27
C TYR A 252 9.32 9.22 4.12
N GLU A 253 8.82 9.06 2.89
CA GLU A 253 9.27 9.83 1.73
C GLU A 253 8.87 11.31 1.76
N THR A 254 7.84 11.66 2.52
CA THR A 254 7.16 12.97 2.48
C THR A 254 7.09 13.67 3.85
N ALA A 255 7.56 13.03 4.91
CA ALA A 255 7.46 13.52 6.27
C ALA A 255 8.32 14.76 6.51
N ASP A 256 7.74 15.73 7.22
CA ASP A 256 8.50 16.82 7.83
C ASP A 256 9.27 16.31 9.06
N PRO A 257 10.20 17.10 9.64
CA PRO A 257 11.03 16.65 10.75
C PRO A 257 10.26 16.12 11.97
N ILE A 258 9.11 16.72 12.30
CA ILE A 258 8.30 16.31 13.46
C ILE A 258 7.63 14.97 13.16
N THR A 259 6.99 14.86 12.00
CA THR A 259 6.35 13.62 11.55
C THR A 259 7.36 12.49 11.38
N MET A 260 8.57 12.79 10.92
CA MET A 260 9.65 11.82 10.74
C MET A 260 10.13 11.24 12.08
N GLU A 261 10.31 12.08 13.11
CA GLU A 261 10.70 11.62 14.44
C GLU A 261 9.59 10.77 15.08
N TRP A 262 8.35 11.21 14.93
CA TRP A 262 7.17 10.44 15.34
C TRP A 262 7.12 9.06 14.65
N LEU A 263 7.33 9.03 13.33
CA LEU A 263 7.32 7.81 12.52
C LEU A 263 8.39 6.82 12.99
N LYS A 264 9.62 7.29 13.25
CA LYS A 264 10.70 6.44 13.79
C LYS A 264 10.29 5.78 15.10
N GLY A 265 9.67 6.52 16.02
CA GLY A 265 9.16 5.97 17.27
C GLY A 265 8.14 4.85 17.06
N TRP A 266 7.25 4.99 16.08
CA TRP A 266 6.31 3.93 15.70
C TRP A 266 7.00 2.73 15.05
N LEU A 267 7.94 2.97 14.12
CA LEU A 267 8.73 1.92 13.48
C LEU A 267 9.52 1.10 14.51
N GLU A 268 10.14 1.75 15.51
CA GLU A 268 10.82 1.08 16.62
C GLU A 268 9.87 0.24 17.51
N ARG A 269 8.66 0.75 17.79
CA ARG A 269 7.65 0.00 18.55
C ARG A 269 7.21 -1.23 17.79
N LEU A 270 6.87 -1.06 16.51
CA LEU A 270 6.41 -2.15 15.67
C LEU A 270 7.55 -3.15 15.41
N SER A 271 8.81 -2.70 15.36
CA SER A 271 9.96 -3.58 15.14
C SER A 271 10.26 -4.54 16.28
N LYS A 272 9.76 -4.25 17.49
CA LYS A 272 9.80 -5.21 18.61
C LYS A 272 8.98 -6.47 18.34
N VAL A 273 8.03 -6.39 17.40
CA VAL A 273 7.17 -7.50 17.00
C VAL A 273 7.43 -7.90 15.53
N TYR A 274 7.98 -7.01 14.69
CA TYR A 274 8.16 -7.20 13.24
C TYR A 274 9.47 -6.58 12.70
N ALA A 275 10.51 -7.37 12.44
CA ALA A 275 11.80 -6.82 11.95
C ALA A 275 11.72 -5.99 10.66
N VAL A 276 10.72 -6.25 9.80
CA VAL A 276 10.51 -5.55 8.51
C VAL A 276 10.31 -4.05 8.65
N VAL A 277 9.70 -3.59 9.76
CA VAL A 277 9.42 -2.17 9.98
C VAL A 277 10.52 -1.49 10.78
N HIS A 278 11.68 -2.14 10.96
CA HIS A 278 12.80 -1.52 11.63
C HIS A 278 13.24 -0.25 10.89
N PRO A 279 13.52 0.88 11.58
CA PRO A 279 13.87 2.15 10.94
C PRO A 279 15.04 2.07 9.95
N GLN A 280 15.95 1.12 10.13
CA GLN A 280 17.09 0.90 9.24
C GLN A 280 16.69 0.47 7.82
N ASN A 281 15.51 -0.13 7.65
CA ASN A 281 14.99 -0.58 6.34
C ASN A 281 14.42 0.56 5.49
N TYR A 282 14.29 1.75 6.08
CA TYR A 282 13.76 2.92 5.40
C TYR A 282 14.85 3.84 4.84
N ARG A 283 16.12 3.54 5.12
CA ARG A 283 17.29 4.29 4.65
C ARG A 283 17.53 4.15 3.15
#